data_AF-A0A956I1Q8-F1
#
_entry.id   AF-A0A956I1Q8-F1
#
_cell.length_a   1.000
_cell.length_b   1.000
_cell.length_c   1.000
_cell.angle_alpha   90.00
_cell.angle_beta   90.00
_cell.angle_gamma   90.00
#
_symmetry.space_group_name_H-M   'P 1'
#
loop_
_entity.id
_entity.type
_entity.pdbx_description
1 polymer ?
#
loop_
_entity_poly.entity_id
_entity_poly.type
_entity_poly.pdbx_seq_one_letter_code
_entity_poly.pdbx_strand_id
1 'polypeptide(L)'
;MPLLQLPALWVDDVSVERASDRLIIGNRDPAPDERRVALETAIALEVLDVGPDGVDPVRAHVWVDGVPALAAGAVQPGFDGPRASVVALTDTLRVELDPRTPFASEARVEVRVVAETRGGAHRLEVTYAFTCEDRIAPRLVAAVALAPRAVRLGFDEPVFVHDTLGFAFEASSAPAMPVAPVAARADGSTVIVELDVEITPDATYQVLARGVSDLAGNPVAPPFDRAAFIGYRPRRPARRRFDLWRMLPKHNRRQDTTGDLRRFISCLQEVTDLLLSDIDRFADLYDIERAPERFVDLILHDLGNPFAFELDLGAKRRLAASLVDMYRLKGTAPGIVNAVRFFLGVEVTAITAFASETLVLGESELGVDWVLGPSGRFALYAFEVHVDRVLTDVERRHLRRIVQYLKPAHTHFVALIEPSPPAVVDHWILGVSELGESTDLH
;
A
#
# COMPACT_ATOMS: atom_id res chain seq x y z
N MET A 1 33.07 -25.38 -0.54
CA MET A 1 33.07 -24.41 -1.64
C MET A 1 31.64 -24.28 -2.13
N PRO A 2 31.06 -23.07 -2.27
CA PRO A 2 29.73 -22.96 -2.84
C PRO A 2 29.80 -23.23 -4.35
N LEU A 3 28.96 -24.15 -4.82
CA LEU A 3 28.76 -24.45 -6.24
C LEU A 3 27.97 -23.30 -6.86
N LEU A 4 28.63 -22.51 -7.71
CA LEU A 4 27.98 -21.50 -8.53
C LEU A 4 27.27 -22.21 -9.69
N GLN A 5 25.94 -22.25 -9.65
CA GLN A 5 25.15 -22.70 -10.80
C GLN A 5 25.19 -21.61 -11.87
N LEU A 6 25.86 -21.88 -12.98
CA LEU A 6 25.76 -21.05 -14.17
C LEU A 6 24.38 -21.28 -14.82
N PRO A 7 23.72 -20.24 -15.34
CA PRO A 7 22.47 -20.41 -16.06
C PRO A 7 22.69 -21.35 -17.25
N ALA A 8 21.88 -22.42 -17.31
CA ALA A 8 21.87 -23.36 -18.43
C ALA A 8 20.82 -22.92 -19.44
N LEU A 9 21.24 -22.73 -20.70
CA LEU A 9 20.33 -22.50 -21.81
C LEU A 9 19.75 -23.85 -22.24
N TRP A 10 18.44 -24.02 -22.06
CA TRP A 10 17.70 -25.16 -22.57
C TRP A 10 16.87 -24.66 -23.76
N VAL A 11 17.23 -25.13 -24.96
CA VAL A 11 16.44 -24.85 -26.16
C VAL A 11 15.43 -26.00 -26.29
N ASP A 12 14.18 -25.69 -26.00
CA ASP A 12 13.09 -26.68 -25.90
C ASP A 12 12.48 -27.01 -27.28
N ASP A 13 12.48 -26.05 -28.19
CA ASP A 13 12.06 -26.22 -29.59
C ASP A 13 12.88 -25.31 -30.51
N VAL A 14 13.19 -25.81 -31.71
CA VAL A 14 13.73 -25.03 -32.82
C VAL A 14 12.80 -25.24 -34.00
N SER A 15 11.84 -24.34 -34.15
CA SER A 15 10.94 -24.31 -35.30
C SER A 15 11.45 -23.31 -36.35
N VAL A 16 11.34 -23.70 -37.62
CA VAL A 16 11.65 -22.84 -38.77
C VAL A 16 10.34 -22.44 -39.41
N GLU A 17 9.89 -21.22 -39.15
CA GLU A 17 8.88 -20.59 -40.00
C GLU A 17 9.57 -20.04 -41.26
N ARG A 18 9.05 -20.41 -42.43
CA ARG A 18 9.47 -19.80 -43.68
C ARG A 18 9.01 -18.35 -43.64
N ALA A 19 9.94 -17.42 -43.42
CA ALA A 19 9.69 -16.01 -43.69
C ALA A 19 9.19 -15.90 -45.13
N SER A 20 7.98 -15.35 -45.32
CA SER A 20 7.47 -15.02 -46.65
C SER A 20 8.31 -13.92 -47.32
N ASP A 21 9.02 -13.15 -46.49
CA ASP A 21 9.78 -11.99 -46.90
C ASP A 21 11.23 -12.36 -47.22
N ARG A 22 11.75 -11.84 -48.33
CA ARG A 22 13.11 -12.10 -48.80
C ARG A 22 14.18 -11.50 -47.90
N LEU A 23 13.95 -10.29 -47.40
CA LEU A 23 14.85 -9.61 -46.47
C LEU A 23 14.22 -9.61 -45.08
N ILE A 24 15.01 -9.98 -44.08
CA ILE A 24 14.62 -9.98 -42.68
C ILE A 24 15.66 -9.24 -41.83
N ILE A 25 15.21 -8.64 -40.73
CA ILE A 25 16.09 -8.05 -39.71
C ILE A 25 16.12 -8.96 -38.48
N GLY A 26 17.32 -9.34 -38.05
CA GLY A 26 17.57 -10.22 -36.91
C GLY A 26 18.63 -9.65 -35.98
N ASN A 27 18.87 -10.34 -34.86
CA ASN A 27 19.95 -10.05 -33.90
C ASN A 27 20.04 -8.56 -33.52
N ARG A 28 18.86 -7.96 -33.27
CA ARG A 28 18.74 -6.56 -32.84
C ARG A 28 19.13 -6.44 -31.37
N ASP A 29 20.13 -5.63 -31.11
CA ASP A 29 20.57 -5.24 -29.78
C ASP A 29 20.86 -3.73 -29.81
N PRO A 30 20.03 -2.88 -29.18
CA PRO A 30 18.88 -3.24 -28.36
C PRO A 30 17.71 -3.86 -29.14
N ALA A 31 16.92 -4.68 -28.45
CA ALA A 31 15.72 -5.31 -29.00
C ALA A 31 14.54 -4.31 -29.11
N PRO A 32 13.55 -4.58 -29.97
CA PRO A 32 12.33 -3.78 -30.03
C PRO A 32 11.62 -3.73 -28.68
N ASP A 33 11.21 -2.53 -28.30
CA ASP A 33 10.55 -2.20 -27.03
C ASP A 33 11.36 -2.55 -25.77
N GLU A 34 12.66 -2.81 -25.92
CA GLU A 34 13.57 -2.98 -24.79
C GLU A 34 13.62 -1.70 -23.94
N ARG A 35 13.69 -1.87 -22.62
CA ARG A 35 13.69 -0.77 -21.65
C ARG A 35 14.94 -0.84 -20.79
N ARG A 36 15.36 0.31 -20.27
CA ARG A 36 16.55 0.46 -19.43
C ARG A 36 17.84 0.09 -20.17
N VAL A 37 17.89 0.41 -21.45
CA VAL A 37 19.11 0.28 -22.26
C VAL A 37 20.14 1.29 -21.77
N ALA A 38 21.37 0.85 -21.53
CA ALA A 38 22.44 1.75 -21.12
C ALA A 38 22.67 2.87 -22.15
N LEU A 39 22.97 4.08 -21.67
CA LEU A 39 23.06 5.27 -22.53
C LEU A 39 24.18 5.18 -23.58
N GLU A 40 25.20 4.37 -23.31
CA GLU A 40 26.33 4.14 -24.20
C GLU A 40 26.19 2.84 -25.00
N THR A 41 25.02 2.20 -25.05
CA THR A 41 24.85 0.96 -25.82
C THR A 41 25.04 1.20 -27.32
N ALA A 42 25.83 0.35 -27.97
CA ALA A 42 25.92 0.33 -29.43
C ALA A 42 24.67 -0.35 -30.01
N ILE A 43 24.22 0.10 -31.18
CA ILE A 43 23.09 -0.51 -31.89
C ILE A 43 23.65 -1.54 -32.88
N ALA A 44 23.48 -2.82 -32.56
CA ALA A 44 23.80 -3.94 -33.44
C ALA A 44 22.53 -4.50 -34.08
N LEU A 45 22.62 -4.82 -35.37
CA LEU A 45 21.57 -5.50 -36.12
C LEU A 45 22.15 -6.28 -37.30
N GLU A 46 21.41 -7.29 -37.75
CA GLU A 46 21.73 -8.06 -38.94
C GLU A 46 20.57 -7.99 -39.93
N VAL A 47 20.89 -7.68 -41.19
CA VAL A 47 19.95 -7.83 -42.30
C VAL A 47 20.32 -9.08 -43.06
N LEU A 48 19.39 -10.00 -43.25
CA LEU A 48 19.61 -11.28 -43.92
C LEU A 48 18.72 -11.37 -45.16
N ASP A 49 19.29 -11.83 -46.27
CA ASP A 49 18.51 -12.32 -47.42
C ASP A 49 18.34 -13.84 -47.32
N VAL A 50 17.10 -14.32 -47.27
CA VAL A 50 16.79 -15.77 -47.17
C VAL A 50 16.91 -16.53 -48.50
N GLY A 51 17.43 -15.91 -49.55
CA GLY A 51 17.71 -16.58 -50.82
C GLY A 51 18.97 -16.05 -51.52
N PRO A 52 19.08 -16.20 -52.86
CA PRO A 52 20.39 -16.19 -53.51
C PRO A 52 20.99 -14.81 -53.85
N ASP A 53 20.25 -13.71 -53.68
CA ASP A 53 20.68 -12.40 -54.20
C ASP A 53 21.67 -11.72 -53.25
N GLY A 54 21.51 -11.96 -51.95
CA GLY A 54 22.26 -11.31 -50.88
C GLY A 54 21.84 -9.86 -50.67
N VAL A 55 22.27 -9.29 -49.54
CA VAL A 55 22.03 -7.87 -49.21
C VAL A 55 23.01 -6.97 -49.98
N ASP A 56 22.53 -5.85 -50.52
CA ASP A 56 23.37 -4.80 -51.12
C ASP A 56 23.81 -3.79 -50.04
N PRO A 57 25.09 -3.77 -49.64
CA PRO A 57 25.56 -2.86 -48.60
C PRO A 57 25.40 -1.38 -49.01
N VAL A 58 25.52 -1.07 -50.31
CA VAL A 58 25.44 0.31 -50.83
C VAL A 58 24.00 0.83 -50.81
N ARG A 59 23.01 -0.06 -50.73
CA ARG A 59 21.58 0.28 -50.58
C ARG A 59 21.04 0.04 -49.18
N ALA A 60 21.92 -0.24 -48.22
CA ALA A 60 21.57 -0.31 -46.81
C ALA A 60 21.75 1.05 -46.13
N HIS A 61 20.69 1.50 -45.47
CA HIS A 61 20.62 2.75 -44.75
C HIS A 61 19.97 2.53 -43.38
N VAL A 62 20.55 3.14 -42.35
CA VAL A 62 20.02 3.13 -40.99
C VAL A 62 19.94 4.55 -40.50
N TRP A 63 18.80 4.93 -39.94
CA TRP A 63 18.60 6.19 -39.24
C TRP A 63 18.31 5.92 -37.77
N VAL A 64 18.90 6.74 -36.91
CA VAL A 64 18.65 6.75 -35.47
C VAL A 64 18.09 8.13 -35.13
N ASP A 65 16.85 8.18 -34.64
CA ASP A 65 16.08 9.41 -34.40
C ASP A 65 16.02 10.33 -35.64
N GLY A 66 15.90 9.72 -36.83
CA GLY A 66 15.90 10.42 -38.11
C GLY A 66 17.27 10.91 -38.59
N VAL A 67 18.33 10.77 -37.79
CA VAL A 67 19.71 11.08 -38.16
C VAL A 67 20.33 9.89 -38.89
N PRO A 68 20.93 10.05 -40.07
CA PRO A 68 21.57 8.94 -40.78
C PRO A 68 22.76 8.42 -39.96
N ALA A 69 22.71 7.14 -39.58
CA ALA A 69 23.76 6.44 -38.85
C ALA A 69 24.54 5.46 -39.73
N LEU A 70 23.87 4.87 -40.74
CA LEU A 70 24.49 4.14 -41.84
C LEU A 70 23.98 4.72 -43.16
N ALA A 71 24.88 5.04 -44.09
CA ALA A 71 24.49 5.43 -45.44
C ALA A 71 25.47 4.84 -46.47
N ALA A 72 24.91 4.25 -47.52
CA ALA A 72 25.67 3.64 -48.60
C ALA A 72 26.74 2.63 -48.11
N GLY A 73 26.40 1.86 -47.07
CA GLY A 73 27.28 0.83 -46.49
C GLY A 73 28.40 1.38 -45.60
N ALA A 74 28.43 2.68 -45.32
CA ALA A 74 29.40 3.32 -44.44
C ALA A 74 28.72 3.92 -43.20
N VAL A 75 29.33 3.70 -42.03
CA VAL A 75 28.90 4.31 -40.77
C VAL A 75 29.13 5.82 -40.85
N GLN A 76 28.16 6.59 -40.36
CA GLN A 76 28.18 8.05 -40.43
C GLN A 76 28.77 8.68 -39.17
N PRO A 77 29.32 9.91 -39.26
CA PRO A 77 29.82 10.64 -38.11
C PRO A 77 28.79 10.74 -36.98
N GLY A 78 29.21 10.43 -35.76
CA GLY A 78 28.35 10.41 -34.58
C GLY A 78 27.94 9.00 -34.16
N PHE A 79 27.98 8.02 -35.07
CA PHE A 79 27.79 6.59 -34.81
C PHE A 79 29.02 5.75 -35.17
N ASP A 80 30.12 6.40 -35.55
CA ASP A 80 31.41 5.84 -35.91
C ASP A 80 32.37 5.72 -34.70
N GLY A 81 31.82 5.34 -33.54
CA GLY A 81 32.60 5.05 -32.34
C GLY A 81 33.52 3.83 -32.49
N PRO A 82 34.37 3.54 -31.49
CA PRO A 82 35.37 2.47 -31.55
C PRO A 82 34.81 1.05 -31.77
N ARG A 83 33.54 0.79 -31.43
CA ARG A 83 32.86 -0.50 -31.68
C ARG A 83 32.13 -0.54 -33.02
N ALA A 84 32.06 0.58 -33.75
CA ALA A 84 31.32 0.64 -35.00
C ALA A 84 31.93 -0.31 -36.05
N SER A 85 31.08 -1.13 -36.67
CA SER A 85 31.53 -2.10 -37.67
C SER A 85 30.44 -2.39 -38.70
N VAL A 86 30.85 -2.65 -39.94
CA VAL A 86 29.96 -3.11 -41.01
C VAL A 86 30.63 -4.28 -41.68
N VAL A 87 30.01 -5.46 -41.60
CA VAL A 87 30.55 -6.70 -42.16
C VAL A 87 29.52 -7.26 -43.13
N ALA A 88 29.88 -7.26 -44.42
CA ALA A 88 29.09 -7.87 -45.47
C ALA A 88 29.56 -9.31 -45.72
N LEU A 89 28.64 -10.26 -45.57
CA LEU A 89 28.78 -11.66 -45.94
C LEU A 89 28.02 -11.93 -47.25
N THR A 90 27.89 -13.21 -47.63
CA THR A 90 27.25 -13.59 -48.89
C THR A 90 25.75 -13.26 -48.90
N ASP A 91 25.07 -13.52 -47.79
CA ASP A 91 23.62 -13.37 -47.59
C ASP A 91 23.26 -12.38 -46.47
N THR A 92 24.24 -11.99 -45.65
CA THR A 92 24.02 -11.23 -44.42
C THR A 92 24.83 -9.93 -44.40
N LEU A 93 24.21 -8.84 -43.94
CA LEU A 93 24.88 -7.59 -43.61
C LEU A 93 24.76 -7.36 -42.10
N ARG A 94 25.89 -7.47 -41.39
CA ARG A 94 25.97 -7.14 -39.97
C ARG A 94 26.40 -5.69 -39.81
N VAL A 95 25.66 -4.95 -39.00
CA VAL A 95 25.87 -3.54 -38.73
C VAL A 95 25.95 -3.34 -37.23
N GLU A 96 26.99 -2.65 -36.78
CA GLU A 96 27.16 -2.18 -35.41
C GLU A 96 27.42 -0.67 -35.47
N LEU A 97 26.54 0.10 -34.84
CA LEU A 97 26.56 1.55 -34.78
C LEU A 97 26.91 1.95 -33.36
N ASP A 98 28.04 2.63 -33.18
CA ASP A 98 28.55 2.99 -31.86
C ASP A 98 28.40 4.50 -31.63
N PRO A 99 27.43 4.95 -30.81
CA PRO A 99 27.19 6.37 -30.61
C PRO A 99 28.38 7.04 -29.93
N ARG A 100 28.90 8.12 -30.52
CA ARG A 100 30.00 8.93 -29.93
C ARG A 100 29.53 9.82 -28.79
N THR A 101 28.23 10.05 -28.68
CA THR A 101 27.60 10.78 -27.58
C THR A 101 26.55 9.87 -26.97
N PRO A 102 26.55 9.66 -25.64
CA PRO A 102 25.55 8.83 -25.00
C PRO A 102 24.14 9.33 -25.33
N PHE A 103 23.19 8.40 -25.44
CA PHE A 103 21.77 8.74 -25.54
C PHE A 103 21.31 9.54 -24.31
N ALA A 104 20.25 10.32 -24.47
CA ALA A 104 19.68 11.04 -23.34
C ALA A 104 18.94 10.07 -22.40
N SER A 105 18.93 10.38 -21.10
CA SER A 105 18.16 9.64 -20.09
C SER A 105 16.69 9.55 -20.48
N GLU A 106 16.09 8.38 -20.30
CA GLU A 106 14.70 8.07 -20.69
C GLU A 106 14.35 8.32 -22.17
N ALA A 107 15.34 8.58 -23.03
CA ALA A 107 15.08 8.78 -24.44
C ALA A 107 14.47 7.51 -25.04
N ARG A 108 13.40 7.70 -25.81
CA ARG A 108 12.90 6.69 -26.72
C ARG A 108 13.62 6.85 -28.05
N VAL A 109 14.57 5.97 -28.32
CA VAL A 109 15.40 6.01 -29.53
C VAL A 109 14.72 5.20 -30.62
N GLU A 110 14.43 5.83 -31.75
CA GLU A 110 13.84 5.19 -32.93
C GLU A 110 14.93 4.78 -33.93
N VAL A 111 14.95 3.51 -34.33
CA VAL A 111 15.85 2.97 -35.33
C VAL A 111 15.06 2.56 -36.56
N ARG A 112 15.32 3.23 -37.69
CA ARG A 112 14.75 2.90 -39.00
C ARG A 112 15.81 2.28 -39.89
N VAL A 113 15.51 1.10 -40.43
CA VAL A 113 16.39 0.33 -41.31
C VAL A 113 15.73 0.19 -42.66
N VAL A 114 16.45 0.58 -43.71
CA VAL A 114 16.07 0.34 -45.11
C VAL A 114 17.19 -0.41 -45.79
N ALA A 115 16.87 -1.51 -46.45
CA ALA A 115 17.86 -2.31 -47.19
C ALA A 115 17.24 -2.88 -48.46
N GLU A 116 18.08 -3.18 -49.45
CA GLU A 116 17.67 -3.84 -50.70
C GLU A 116 18.58 -5.03 -51.01
N THR A 117 18.07 -6.02 -51.75
CA THR A 117 18.90 -7.09 -52.29
C THR A 117 19.80 -6.58 -53.42
N ARG A 118 20.87 -7.30 -53.73
CA ARG A 118 21.69 -6.98 -54.91
C ARG A 118 20.81 -7.03 -56.17
N GLY A 119 20.87 -5.95 -56.96
CA GLY A 119 20.00 -5.78 -58.13
C GLY A 119 18.64 -5.12 -57.82
N GLY A 120 18.30 -4.90 -56.55
CA GLY A 120 17.14 -4.11 -56.12
C GLY A 120 15.78 -4.80 -56.29
N ALA A 121 15.74 -6.13 -56.37
CA ALA A 121 14.50 -6.88 -56.59
C ALA A 121 13.58 -6.89 -55.35
N HIS A 122 14.16 -6.81 -54.15
CA HIS A 122 13.44 -6.82 -52.89
C HIS A 122 13.94 -5.70 -51.97
N ARG A 123 13.02 -5.12 -51.19
CA ARG A 123 13.29 -4.04 -50.26
C ARG A 123 12.71 -4.34 -48.88
N LEU A 124 13.48 -4.05 -47.85
CA LEU A 124 13.10 -4.06 -46.45
C LEU A 124 12.96 -2.62 -45.96
N GLU A 125 11.93 -2.35 -45.18
CA GLU A 125 11.79 -1.12 -44.41
C GLU A 125 11.16 -1.44 -43.07
N VAL A 126 11.94 -1.30 -41.99
CA VAL A 126 11.52 -1.61 -40.63
C VAL A 126 11.90 -0.47 -39.71
N THR A 127 10.97 -0.08 -38.85
CA THR A 127 11.22 0.85 -37.75
C THR A 127 10.94 0.13 -36.44
N TYR A 128 11.85 0.26 -35.47
CA TYR A 128 11.65 -0.17 -34.10
C TYR A 128 12.21 0.88 -33.14
N ALA A 129 11.87 0.77 -31.86
CA ALA A 129 12.39 1.69 -30.86
C ALA A 129 12.77 0.93 -29.59
N PHE A 130 13.65 1.53 -28.79
CA PHE A 130 13.97 1.10 -27.44
C PHE A 130 13.98 2.33 -26.51
N THR A 131 13.94 2.09 -25.20
CA THR A 131 13.95 3.15 -24.18
C THR A 131 15.20 3.05 -23.32
N CYS A 132 15.94 4.14 -23.25
CA CYS A 132 17.14 4.25 -22.44
C CYS A 132 16.85 4.19 -20.93
N GLU A 133 17.86 3.83 -20.15
CA GLU A 133 17.81 3.88 -18.70
C GLU A 133 17.58 5.31 -18.19
N ASP A 134 16.99 5.37 -17.00
CA ASP A 134 16.76 6.61 -16.28
C ASP A 134 17.95 6.90 -15.36
N ARG A 135 18.56 8.06 -15.54
CA ARG A 135 19.68 8.62 -14.78
C ARG A 135 19.33 9.97 -14.15
N ILE A 136 18.09 10.44 -14.30
CA ILE A 136 17.66 11.72 -13.75
C ILE A 136 17.32 11.51 -12.28
N ALA A 137 17.91 12.33 -11.41
CA ALA A 137 17.61 12.26 -9.99
C ALA A 137 16.29 12.96 -9.66
N PRO A 138 15.50 12.42 -8.71
CA PRO A 138 14.28 13.06 -8.24
C PRO A 138 14.57 14.37 -7.51
N ARG A 139 13.65 15.33 -7.63
CA ARG A 139 13.79 16.69 -7.10
C ARG A 139 12.79 16.93 -5.98
N LEU A 140 13.29 17.39 -4.83
CA LEU A 140 12.43 17.86 -3.75
C LEU A 140 11.82 19.22 -4.12
N VAL A 141 10.53 19.23 -4.43
CA VAL A 141 9.79 20.42 -4.91
C VAL A 141 9.26 21.25 -3.75
N ALA A 142 8.80 20.61 -2.68
CA ALA A 142 8.15 21.31 -1.57
C ALA A 142 8.23 20.53 -0.25
N ALA A 143 8.10 21.28 0.85
CA ALA A 143 7.89 20.75 2.18
C ALA A 143 6.76 21.51 2.87
N VAL A 144 5.89 20.82 3.61
CA VAL A 144 4.75 21.40 4.34
C VAL A 144 4.53 20.67 5.66
N ALA A 145 4.44 21.39 6.77
CA ALA A 145 4.06 20.80 8.05
C ALA A 145 2.55 20.47 8.06
N LEU A 146 2.21 19.19 8.26
CA LEU A 146 0.82 18.70 8.32
C LEU A 146 0.26 18.68 9.73
N ALA A 147 1.13 18.46 10.71
CA ALA A 147 0.81 18.36 12.12
C ALA A 147 2.03 18.80 12.95
N PRO A 148 1.90 18.95 14.29
CA PRO A 148 3.00 19.35 15.15
C PRO A 148 4.25 18.47 15.00
N ARG A 149 4.09 17.18 14.66
CA ARG A 149 5.20 16.22 14.53
C ARG A 149 5.29 15.57 13.15
N ALA A 150 4.68 16.15 12.13
CA ALA A 150 4.63 15.55 10.80
C ALA A 150 4.84 16.57 9.69
N VAL A 151 5.81 16.29 8.82
CA VAL A 151 6.14 17.10 7.64
C VAL A 151 5.95 16.25 6.39
N ARG A 152 5.21 16.79 5.42
CA ARG A 152 5.08 16.19 4.08
C ARG A 152 6.05 16.85 3.13
N LEU A 153 6.85 16.02 2.48
CA LEU A 153 7.76 16.35 1.40
C LEU A 153 7.12 15.94 0.07
N GLY A 154 7.22 16.79 -0.94
CA GLY A 154 6.74 16.52 -2.30
C GLY A 154 7.89 16.48 -3.28
N PHE A 155 7.97 15.39 -4.04
CA PHE A 155 8.91 15.18 -5.13
C PHE A 155 8.20 15.33 -6.48
N ASP A 156 8.95 15.59 -7.55
CA ASP A 156 8.42 15.69 -8.91
C ASP A 156 8.09 14.32 -9.54
N GLU A 157 8.55 13.24 -8.93
CA GLU A 157 8.31 11.87 -9.36
C GLU A 157 8.18 10.89 -8.17
N PRO A 158 7.74 9.63 -8.39
CA PRO A 158 7.65 8.63 -7.33
C PRO A 158 9.01 8.25 -6.73
N VAL A 159 9.08 8.15 -5.41
CA VAL A 159 10.34 7.89 -4.68
C VAL A 159 10.23 6.73 -3.69
N PHE A 160 11.38 6.15 -3.36
CA PHE A 160 11.60 5.21 -2.26
C PHE A 160 12.48 5.82 -1.17
N VAL A 161 12.16 5.53 0.08
CA VAL A 161 12.97 5.90 1.25
C VAL A 161 13.75 4.67 1.72
N HIS A 162 15.07 4.73 1.63
CA HIS A 162 15.98 3.65 2.07
C HIS A 162 16.55 3.90 3.46
N ASP A 163 16.65 5.17 3.86
CA ASP A 163 17.07 5.58 5.20
C ASP A 163 16.04 6.56 5.79
N THR A 164 15.27 6.08 6.76
CA THR A 164 14.25 6.90 7.42
C THR A 164 14.82 8.03 8.28
N LEU A 165 16.11 7.96 8.63
CA LEU A 165 16.83 8.98 9.38
C LEU A 165 17.70 9.88 8.48
N GLY A 166 17.64 9.67 7.15
CA GLY A 166 18.41 10.45 6.18
C GLY A 166 17.97 11.91 6.03
N PHE A 167 16.90 12.33 6.71
CA PHE A 167 16.40 13.69 6.67
C PHE A 167 17.06 14.56 7.75
N ALA A 168 17.49 15.77 7.39
CA ALA A 168 17.98 16.75 8.34
C ALA A 168 17.11 18.02 8.30
N PHE A 169 16.83 18.59 9.47
CA PHE A 169 16.02 19.79 9.61
C PHE A 169 16.86 20.89 10.27
N GLU A 170 16.95 22.04 9.61
CA GLU A 170 17.70 23.20 10.08
C GLU A 170 16.74 24.37 10.28
N ALA A 171 16.71 24.94 11.49
CA ALA A 171 15.93 26.12 11.76
C ALA A 171 16.54 27.35 11.06
N SER A 172 15.75 28.05 10.26
CA SER A 172 16.14 29.28 9.57
C SER A 172 15.63 30.54 10.27
N SER A 173 14.79 30.40 11.30
CA SER A 173 14.30 31.50 12.14
C SER A 173 14.46 31.18 13.63
N ALA A 174 14.31 32.20 14.48
CA ALA A 174 14.29 32.05 15.93
C ALA A 174 13.07 32.78 16.54
N PRO A 175 12.46 32.24 17.62
CA PRO A 175 12.77 30.95 18.26
C PRO A 175 12.32 29.76 17.40
N ALA A 176 13.03 28.64 17.53
CA ALA A 176 12.71 27.39 16.86
C ALA A 176 13.34 26.23 17.63
N MET A 177 12.56 25.19 17.89
CA MET A 177 13.06 23.95 18.46
C MET A 177 13.82 23.15 17.40
N PRO A 178 15.00 22.57 17.75
CA PRO A 178 15.63 21.58 16.91
C PRO A 178 14.73 20.33 16.83
N VAL A 179 14.57 19.80 15.62
CA VAL A 179 13.76 18.60 15.35
C VAL A 179 14.58 17.58 14.59
N ALA A 180 14.33 16.31 14.84
CA ALA A 180 14.97 15.18 14.16
C ALA A 180 13.90 14.21 13.62
N PRO A 181 14.19 13.50 12.50
CA PRO A 181 13.29 12.45 12.03
C PRO A 181 13.29 11.25 12.98
N VAL A 182 12.13 10.63 13.14
CA VAL A 182 11.95 9.34 13.84
C VAL A 182 11.56 8.26 12.85
N ALA A 183 10.71 8.60 11.90
CA ALA A 183 10.26 7.71 10.84
C ALA A 183 10.00 8.49 9.57
N ALA A 184 10.06 7.82 8.43
CA ALA A 184 9.66 8.39 7.15
C ALA A 184 9.00 7.32 6.29
N ARG A 185 7.93 7.69 5.60
CA ARG A 185 7.19 6.78 4.72
C ARG A 185 6.90 7.47 3.38
N ALA A 186 7.28 6.81 2.29
CA ALA A 186 6.92 7.21 0.95
C ALA A 186 5.50 6.73 0.58
N ASP A 187 4.80 7.56 -0.18
CA ASP A 187 3.55 7.27 -0.87
C ASP A 187 3.57 7.99 -2.23
N GLY A 188 3.91 7.24 -3.28
CA GLY A 188 4.16 7.79 -4.61
C GLY A 188 5.26 8.85 -4.60
N SER A 189 4.92 10.07 -5.03
CA SER A 189 5.83 11.22 -5.06
C SER A 189 5.84 12.03 -3.76
N THR A 190 5.25 11.52 -2.68
CA THR A 190 5.23 12.20 -1.39
C THR A 190 5.90 11.38 -0.31
N VAL A 191 6.57 12.05 0.63
CA VAL A 191 7.14 11.42 1.82
C VAL A 191 6.61 12.12 3.06
N ILE A 192 6.05 11.36 3.99
CA ILE A 192 5.67 11.87 5.31
C ILE A 192 6.79 11.52 6.28
N VAL A 193 7.41 12.54 6.88
CA VAL A 193 8.43 12.42 7.91
C VAL A 193 7.80 12.72 9.27
N GLU A 194 7.92 11.77 10.19
CA GLU A 194 7.55 11.92 11.60
C GLU A 194 8.73 12.45 12.41
N LEU A 195 8.46 13.42 13.28
CA LEU A 195 9.46 14.13 14.09
C LEU A 195 9.46 13.66 15.55
N ASP A 196 10.62 13.80 16.19
CA ASP A 196 10.89 13.43 17.59
C ASP A 196 10.22 14.35 18.61
N VAL A 197 10.06 15.62 18.27
CA VAL A 197 9.39 16.65 19.09
C VAL A 197 8.44 17.49 18.23
N GLU A 198 7.61 18.28 18.90
CA GLU A 198 6.73 19.23 18.21
C GLU A 198 7.52 20.36 17.58
N ILE A 199 7.24 20.64 16.31
CA ILE A 199 7.84 21.73 15.57
C ILE A 199 7.31 23.07 16.07
N THR A 200 8.19 24.07 16.20
CA THR A 200 7.78 25.41 16.64
C THR A 200 6.81 26.03 15.63
N PRO A 201 5.59 26.42 16.06
CA PRO A 201 4.63 27.06 15.17
C PRO A 201 5.20 28.32 14.51
N ASP A 202 5.00 28.44 13.19
CA ASP A 202 5.40 29.59 12.38
C ASP A 202 6.91 29.86 12.27
N ALA A 203 7.75 29.04 12.90
CA ALA A 203 9.18 29.07 12.63
C ALA A 203 9.46 28.53 11.23
N THR A 204 10.43 29.12 10.55
CA THR A 204 10.89 28.68 9.23
C THR A 204 11.98 27.64 9.40
N TYR A 205 11.84 26.52 8.70
CA TYR A 205 12.79 25.43 8.67
C TYR A 205 13.20 25.13 7.23
N GLN A 206 14.40 24.60 7.06
CA GLN A 206 14.84 23.97 5.83
C GLN A 206 15.02 22.48 6.09
N VAL A 207 14.46 21.65 5.22
CA VAL A 207 14.71 20.21 5.21
C VAL A 207 15.74 19.89 4.12
N LEU A 208 16.65 18.98 4.46
CA LEU A 208 17.59 18.33 3.56
C LEU A 208 17.20 16.86 3.46
N ALA A 209 16.91 16.37 2.26
CA ALA A 209 16.56 14.98 2.01
C ALA A 209 17.79 14.17 1.57
N ARG A 210 18.10 13.11 2.31
CA ARG A 210 19.07 12.08 1.92
C ARG A 210 18.46 10.71 2.14
N GLY A 211 19.04 9.67 1.53
CA GLY A 211 18.52 8.30 1.65
C GLY A 211 17.20 8.08 0.90
N VAL A 212 16.92 8.92 -0.10
CA VAL A 212 15.76 8.83 -0.98
C VAL A 212 16.25 8.66 -2.41
N SER A 213 15.65 7.74 -3.16
CA SER A 213 15.87 7.58 -4.60
C SER A 213 14.56 7.48 -5.35
N ASP A 214 14.58 7.62 -6.66
CA ASP A 214 13.46 7.25 -7.52
C ASP A 214 13.31 5.72 -7.63
N LEU A 215 12.42 5.29 -8.54
CA LEU A 215 12.20 3.87 -8.85
C LEU A 215 13.32 3.25 -9.72
N ALA A 216 14.17 4.08 -10.34
CA ALA A 216 15.32 3.67 -11.15
C ALA A 216 16.61 3.51 -10.32
N GLY A 217 16.60 3.99 -9.06
CA GLY A 217 17.72 3.96 -8.14
C GLY A 217 18.57 5.24 -8.13
N ASN A 218 18.16 6.33 -8.78
CA ASN A 218 18.89 7.58 -8.75
C ASN A 218 18.62 8.32 -7.43
N PRO A 219 19.65 8.63 -6.63
CA PRO A 219 19.46 9.30 -5.35
C PRO A 219 19.13 10.79 -5.55
N VAL A 220 18.29 11.35 -4.67
CA VAL A 220 18.08 12.80 -4.58
C VAL A 220 19.43 13.49 -4.41
N ALA A 221 19.69 14.53 -5.19
CA ALA A 221 20.98 15.21 -5.24
C ALA A 221 20.85 16.74 -5.21
N PRO A 222 21.90 17.46 -4.75
CA PRO A 222 21.97 18.92 -4.85
C PRO A 222 21.86 19.40 -6.31
N PRO A 223 21.25 20.57 -6.56
CA PRO A 223 20.71 21.53 -5.58
C PRO A 223 19.24 21.27 -5.19
N PHE A 224 18.66 20.15 -5.63
CA PHE A 224 17.23 19.85 -5.47
C PHE A 224 16.95 18.91 -4.29
N ASP A 225 17.88 18.83 -3.34
CA ASP A 225 17.79 18.04 -2.11
C ASP A 225 17.22 18.83 -0.93
N ARG A 226 16.84 20.09 -1.14
CA ARG A 226 16.42 21.01 -0.08
C ARG A 226 15.09 21.71 -0.37
N ALA A 227 14.27 21.86 0.68
CA ALA A 227 13.06 22.68 0.64
C ALA A 227 12.86 23.45 1.95
N ALA A 228 12.30 24.66 1.86
CA ALA A 228 11.91 25.45 3.02
C ALA A 228 10.44 25.23 3.35
N PHE A 229 10.08 25.30 4.63
CA PHE A 229 8.70 25.22 5.09
C PHE A 229 8.50 25.99 6.40
N ILE A 230 7.23 26.21 6.74
CA ILE A 230 6.82 26.89 7.97
C ILE A 230 6.25 25.85 8.92
N GLY A 231 6.63 25.93 10.19
CA GLY A 231 6.15 25.07 11.26
C GLY A 231 4.64 25.12 11.43
N TYR A 232 4.05 23.98 11.77
CA TYR A 232 2.61 23.82 11.85
C TYR A 232 1.99 24.73 12.92
N ARG A 233 1.02 25.54 12.53
CA ARG A 233 0.20 26.33 13.47
C ARG A 233 -1.18 25.67 13.62
N PRO A 234 -1.55 25.20 14.83
CA PRO A 234 -2.89 24.72 15.10
C PRO A 234 -3.96 25.79 14.81
N ARG A 235 -5.17 25.35 14.46
CA ARG A 235 -6.31 26.25 14.31
C ARG A 235 -6.60 26.91 15.66
N ARG A 236 -6.69 28.24 15.65
CA ARG A 236 -7.07 29.04 16.83
C ARG A 236 -8.30 29.90 16.52
N PRO A 237 -9.15 30.20 17.52
CA PRO A 237 -10.27 31.11 17.34
C PRO A 237 -9.82 32.46 16.77
N ALA A 238 -10.45 32.93 15.69
CA ALA A 238 -10.03 34.15 14.98
C ALA A 238 -10.04 35.41 15.87
N ARG A 239 -10.84 35.42 16.94
CA ARG A 239 -10.95 36.55 17.89
C ARG A 239 -9.95 36.46 19.06
N ARG A 240 -9.18 35.38 19.21
CA ARG A 240 -8.21 35.22 20.31
C ARG A 240 -7.12 36.28 20.19
N ARG A 241 -6.96 37.07 21.25
CA ARG A 241 -5.89 38.07 21.40
C ARG A 241 -5.05 37.75 22.62
N PHE A 242 -4.20 36.74 22.49
CA PHE A 242 -3.27 36.32 23.54
C PHE A 242 -1.83 36.45 23.02
N ASP A 243 -1.33 37.69 22.99
CA ASP A 243 0.01 38.06 22.52
C ASP A 243 0.78 38.64 23.72
N LEU A 244 1.65 37.83 24.31
CA LEU A 244 2.44 38.15 25.50
C LEU A 244 3.31 39.40 25.29
N TRP A 245 3.85 39.58 24.08
CA TRP A 245 4.63 40.78 23.77
C TRP A 245 3.77 42.04 23.88
N ARG A 246 2.53 42.00 23.37
CA ARG A 246 1.61 43.13 23.49
C ARG A 246 1.11 43.36 24.90
N MET A 247 1.05 42.31 25.72
CA MET A 247 0.68 42.39 27.14
C MET A 247 1.76 43.06 28.00
N LEU A 248 3.02 43.09 27.54
CA LEU A 248 4.08 43.82 28.24
C LEU A 248 3.86 45.34 28.23
N PRO A 249 4.23 46.04 29.33
CA PRO A 249 4.27 47.49 29.37
C PRO A 249 5.05 48.08 28.18
N LYS A 250 4.56 49.20 27.64
CA LYS A 250 5.18 49.85 26.46
C LYS A 250 6.64 50.25 26.70
N HIS A 251 7.03 50.59 27.94
CA HIS A 251 8.40 51.00 28.24
C HIS A 251 9.40 49.85 28.08
N ASN A 252 9.10 48.65 28.60
CA ASN A 252 9.94 47.45 28.40
C ASN A 252 10.16 47.14 26.91
N ARG A 253 9.10 47.24 26.11
CA ARG A 253 9.19 47.02 24.65
C ARG A 253 10.04 48.05 23.92
N ARG A 254 10.03 49.30 24.37
CA ARG A 254 10.84 50.38 23.76
C ARG A 254 12.31 50.31 24.16
N GLN A 255 12.59 49.77 25.35
CA GLN A 255 13.95 49.60 25.86
C GLN A 255 14.65 48.36 25.29
N ASP A 256 13.91 47.44 24.67
CA ASP A 256 14.46 46.27 23.98
C ASP A 256 15.08 46.64 22.63
N THR A 257 16.26 47.28 22.68
CA THR A 257 17.02 47.67 21.50
C THR A 257 17.78 46.51 20.88
N THR A 258 18.14 45.49 21.67
CA THR A 258 18.85 44.29 21.22
C THR A 258 17.90 43.22 20.65
N GLY A 259 16.63 43.24 21.05
CA GLY A 259 15.63 42.24 20.65
C GLY A 259 15.64 40.99 21.52
N ASP A 260 16.48 40.94 22.56
CA ASP A 260 16.62 39.77 23.44
C ASP A 260 15.35 39.56 24.27
N LEU A 261 14.72 40.64 24.76
CA LEU A 261 13.46 40.53 25.49
C LEU A 261 12.37 39.99 24.56
N ARG A 262 12.29 40.50 23.32
CA ARG A 262 11.34 39.99 22.33
C ARG A 262 11.54 38.52 22.03
N ARG A 263 12.78 38.06 21.86
CA ARG A 263 13.10 36.64 21.64
C ARG A 263 12.70 35.79 22.84
N PHE A 264 13.06 36.21 24.05
CA PHE A 264 12.69 35.53 25.28
C PHE A 264 11.16 35.39 25.44
N ILE A 265 10.42 36.47 25.21
CA ILE A 265 8.96 36.46 25.27
C ILE A 265 8.35 35.60 24.17
N SER A 266 9.00 35.51 23.00
CA SER A 266 8.54 34.62 21.92
C SER A 266 8.66 33.15 22.30
N CYS A 267 9.69 32.75 23.06
CA CYS A 267 9.78 31.38 23.60
C CYS A 267 8.62 31.09 24.58
N LEU A 268 8.24 32.05 25.42
CA LEU A 268 7.09 31.91 26.33
C LEU A 268 5.76 31.88 25.57
N GLN A 269 5.66 32.67 24.49
CA GLN A 269 4.49 32.72 23.63
C GLN A 269 4.24 31.36 22.98
N GLU A 270 5.29 30.68 22.51
CA GLU A 270 5.20 29.33 21.92
C GLU A 270 4.55 28.34 22.89
N VAL A 271 5.09 28.20 24.11
CA VAL A 271 4.54 27.30 25.14
C VAL A 271 3.09 27.67 25.47
N THR A 272 2.80 28.97 25.54
CA THR A 272 1.46 29.47 25.81
C THR A 272 0.48 29.13 24.69
N ASP A 273 0.88 29.27 23.42
CA ASP A 273 0.06 28.96 22.26
C ASP A 273 -0.24 27.45 22.17
N LEU A 274 0.70 26.58 22.53
CA LEU A 274 0.47 25.13 22.64
C LEU A 274 -0.58 24.82 23.72
N LEU A 275 -0.43 25.38 24.93
CA LEU A 275 -1.41 25.20 26.01
C LEU A 275 -2.80 25.73 25.62
N LEU A 276 -2.85 26.89 24.95
CA LEU A 276 -4.11 27.48 24.48
C LEU A 276 -4.77 26.64 23.37
N SER A 277 -3.97 25.94 22.55
CA SER A 277 -4.45 24.96 21.57
C SER A 277 -5.02 23.72 22.26
N ASP A 278 -4.36 23.21 23.30
CA ASP A 278 -4.89 22.07 24.09
C ASP A 278 -6.21 22.41 24.79
N ILE A 279 -6.31 23.63 25.34
CA ILE A 279 -7.56 24.14 25.93
C ILE A 279 -8.68 24.21 24.88
N ASP A 280 -8.40 24.66 23.66
CA ASP A 280 -9.40 24.68 22.58
C ASP A 280 -9.90 23.28 22.22
N ARG A 281 -9.02 22.28 22.29
CA ARG A 281 -9.31 20.88 21.98
C ARG A 281 -9.89 20.10 23.17
N PHE A 282 -10.10 20.75 24.32
CA PHE A 282 -10.64 20.09 25.50
C PHE A 282 -12.02 19.44 25.24
N ALA A 283 -12.86 20.09 24.43
CA ALA A 283 -14.15 19.53 24.04
C ALA A 283 -14.02 18.26 23.18
N ASP A 284 -12.96 18.14 22.37
CA ASP A 284 -12.72 16.96 21.53
C ASP A 284 -12.46 15.70 22.38
N LEU A 285 -12.08 15.84 23.66
CA LEU A 285 -11.84 14.70 24.57
C LEU A 285 -13.11 13.92 24.91
N TYR A 286 -14.27 14.59 24.86
CA TYR A 286 -15.59 13.98 25.13
C TYR A 286 -16.32 13.58 23.85
N ASP A 287 -15.85 14.04 22.69
CA ASP A 287 -16.39 13.68 21.39
C ASP A 287 -15.84 12.31 20.98
N ILE A 288 -16.69 11.28 20.95
CA ILE A 288 -16.33 9.89 20.61
C ILE A 288 -15.62 9.81 19.25
N GLU A 289 -15.98 10.65 18.28
CA GLU A 289 -15.39 10.62 16.94
C GLU A 289 -13.98 11.21 16.89
N ARG A 290 -13.67 12.15 17.78
CA ARG A 290 -12.42 12.94 17.77
C ARG A 290 -11.47 12.62 18.91
N ALA A 291 -11.98 12.04 19.98
CA ALA A 291 -11.20 11.73 21.16
C ALA A 291 -10.01 10.83 20.81
N PRO A 292 -8.83 11.09 21.38
CA PRO A 292 -7.71 10.17 21.32
C PRO A 292 -8.09 8.81 21.93
N GLU A 293 -7.47 7.72 21.46
CA GLU A 293 -7.81 6.35 21.88
C GLU A 293 -7.83 6.17 23.41
N ARG A 294 -6.82 6.71 24.11
CA ARG A 294 -6.77 6.66 25.58
C ARG A 294 -8.02 7.23 26.26
N PHE A 295 -8.66 8.23 25.68
CA PHE A 295 -9.89 8.83 26.21
C PHE A 295 -11.12 8.03 25.79
N VAL A 296 -11.12 7.42 24.60
CA VAL A 296 -12.18 6.47 24.21
C VAL A 296 -12.22 5.29 25.17
N ASP A 297 -11.05 4.76 25.59
CA ASP A 297 -10.98 3.68 26.59
C ASP A 297 -11.54 4.12 27.95
N LEU A 298 -11.26 5.35 28.38
CA LEU A 298 -11.84 5.91 29.60
C LEU A 298 -13.35 6.14 29.48
N ILE A 299 -13.83 6.60 28.33
CA ILE A 299 -15.27 6.75 28.05
C ILE A 299 -15.96 5.39 28.13
N LEU A 300 -15.39 4.34 27.51
CA LEU A 300 -15.93 2.99 27.58
C LEU A 300 -15.94 2.45 29.02
N HIS A 301 -14.91 2.74 29.80
CA HIS A 301 -14.85 2.39 31.21
C HIS A 301 -15.95 3.11 32.03
N ASP A 302 -16.13 4.41 31.82
CA ASP A 302 -17.17 5.21 32.48
C ASP A 302 -18.59 4.76 32.12
N LEU A 303 -18.81 4.39 30.85
CA LEU A 303 -20.04 3.75 30.38
C LEU A 303 -20.21 2.30 30.88
N GLY A 304 -19.24 1.77 31.62
CA GLY A 304 -19.30 0.45 32.24
C GLY A 304 -19.18 -0.70 31.25
N ASN A 305 -18.39 -0.58 30.18
CA ASN A 305 -18.25 -1.62 29.16
C ASN A 305 -17.95 -3.02 29.78
N PRO A 306 -18.85 -4.01 29.61
CA PRO A 306 -18.70 -5.35 30.18
C PRO A 306 -17.86 -6.29 29.29
N PHE A 307 -17.56 -5.86 28.07
CA PHE A 307 -16.92 -6.66 27.03
C PHE A 307 -15.41 -6.45 27.07
N ALA A 308 -14.67 -7.50 27.42
CA ALA A 308 -13.21 -7.51 27.40
C ALA A 308 -12.67 -8.03 26.04
N PHE A 309 -13.29 -7.59 24.95
CA PHE A 309 -12.84 -7.95 23.60
C PHE A 309 -11.72 -6.99 23.18
N GLU A 310 -10.73 -7.52 22.46
CA GLU A 310 -9.77 -6.67 21.77
C GLU A 310 -10.46 -6.03 20.56
N LEU A 311 -10.59 -4.71 20.61
CA LEU A 311 -11.26 -3.91 19.59
C LEU A 311 -10.28 -2.89 19.04
N ASP A 312 -10.33 -2.69 17.73
CA ASP A 312 -9.65 -1.55 17.10
C ASP A 312 -10.34 -0.23 17.51
N LEU A 313 -9.67 0.89 17.28
CA LEU A 313 -10.21 2.21 17.64
C LEU A 313 -11.57 2.49 16.98
N GLY A 314 -11.77 2.02 15.75
CA GLY A 314 -13.04 2.14 15.04
C GLY A 314 -14.17 1.40 15.76
N ALA A 315 -13.97 0.15 16.16
CA ALA A 315 -14.95 -0.62 16.90
C ALA A 315 -15.17 -0.09 18.32
N LYS A 316 -14.12 0.38 19.01
CA LYS A 316 -14.24 1.06 20.32
C LYS A 316 -15.19 2.26 20.25
N ARG A 317 -15.04 3.10 19.23
CA ARG A 317 -15.90 4.28 19.01
C ARG A 317 -17.34 3.89 18.70
N ARG A 318 -17.54 2.92 17.81
CA ARG A 318 -18.88 2.40 17.51
C ARG A 318 -19.54 1.83 18.76
N LEU A 319 -18.77 1.12 19.60
CA LEU A 319 -19.28 0.55 20.84
C LEU A 319 -19.68 1.65 21.81
N ALA A 320 -18.83 2.66 22.01
CA ALA A 320 -19.15 3.78 22.88
C ALA A 320 -20.45 4.50 22.46
N ALA A 321 -20.68 4.64 21.14
CA ALA A 321 -21.91 5.22 20.62
C ALA A 321 -23.16 4.33 20.83
N SER A 322 -23.03 3.00 20.73
CA SER A 322 -24.17 2.07 20.80
C SER A 322 -24.42 1.48 22.19
N LEU A 323 -23.46 1.56 23.12
CA LEU A 323 -23.48 0.83 24.39
C LEU A 323 -24.71 1.19 25.25
N VAL A 324 -25.11 2.46 25.26
CA VAL A 324 -26.32 2.92 25.99
C VAL A 324 -27.59 2.29 25.41
N ASP A 325 -27.71 2.20 24.09
CA ASP A 325 -28.87 1.56 23.45
C ASP A 325 -28.85 0.04 23.66
N MET A 326 -27.67 -0.58 23.69
CA MET A 326 -27.52 -1.99 24.07
C MET A 326 -27.98 -2.24 25.51
N TYR A 327 -27.70 -1.33 26.44
CA TYR A 327 -28.21 -1.40 27.80
C TYR A 327 -29.73 -1.33 27.87
N ARG A 328 -30.36 -0.46 27.07
CA ARG A 328 -31.83 -0.34 27.00
C ARG A 328 -32.50 -1.59 26.46
N LEU A 329 -31.84 -2.30 25.54
CA LEU A 329 -32.35 -3.53 24.94
C LEU A 329 -31.94 -4.79 25.71
N LYS A 330 -31.24 -4.65 26.83
CA LYS A 330 -30.84 -5.78 27.67
C LYS A 330 -32.06 -6.57 28.12
N GLY A 331 -31.99 -7.88 28.00
CA GLY A 331 -33.08 -8.80 28.32
C GLY A 331 -34.06 -9.05 27.18
N THR A 332 -33.85 -8.47 26.00
CA THR A 332 -34.73 -8.64 24.83
C THR A 332 -34.04 -9.43 23.72
N ALA A 333 -34.83 -10.16 22.92
CA ALA A 333 -34.33 -10.88 21.75
C ALA A 333 -33.64 -9.92 20.74
N PRO A 334 -34.23 -8.75 20.39
CA PRO A 334 -33.56 -7.77 19.54
C PRO A 334 -32.21 -7.28 20.08
N GLY A 335 -32.08 -7.14 21.41
CA GLY A 335 -30.82 -6.78 22.05
C GLY A 335 -29.72 -7.81 21.82
N ILE A 336 -30.06 -9.10 21.96
CA ILE A 336 -29.13 -10.21 21.70
C ILE A 336 -28.74 -10.22 20.21
N VAL A 337 -29.71 -10.15 19.30
CA VAL A 337 -29.48 -10.13 17.84
C VAL A 337 -28.54 -8.99 17.45
N ASN A 338 -28.85 -7.76 17.87
CA ASN A 338 -28.06 -6.58 17.52
C ASN A 338 -26.62 -6.65 18.07
N ALA A 339 -26.43 -7.17 19.28
CA ALA A 339 -25.11 -7.28 19.88
C ALA A 339 -24.24 -8.35 19.21
N VAL A 340 -24.82 -9.51 18.89
CA VAL A 340 -24.11 -10.58 18.16
C VAL A 340 -23.69 -10.08 16.78
N ARG A 341 -24.60 -9.41 16.07
CA ARG A 341 -24.32 -8.77 14.78
C ARG A 341 -23.21 -7.72 14.89
N PHE A 342 -23.25 -6.87 15.92
CA PHE A 342 -22.29 -5.80 16.14
C PHE A 342 -20.86 -6.33 16.36
N PHE A 343 -20.69 -7.33 17.23
CA PHE A 343 -19.35 -7.81 17.61
C PHE A 343 -18.78 -8.89 16.69
N LEU A 344 -19.63 -9.73 16.11
CA LEU A 344 -19.18 -10.91 15.35
C LEU A 344 -19.55 -10.86 13.87
N GLY A 345 -20.40 -9.90 13.45
CA GLY A 345 -20.93 -9.88 12.08
C GLY A 345 -21.75 -11.12 11.72
N VAL A 346 -22.26 -11.84 12.73
CA VAL A 346 -23.06 -13.06 12.58
C VAL A 346 -24.53 -12.68 12.63
N GLU A 347 -25.33 -13.20 11.70
CA GLU A 347 -26.78 -13.02 11.73
C GLU A 347 -27.42 -14.11 12.60
N VAL A 348 -28.21 -13.68 13.58
CA VAL A 348 -29.03 -14.58 14.40
C VAL A 348 -30.34 -14.82 13.65
N THR A 349 -30.56 -16.04 13.18
CA THR A 349 -31.72 -16.40 12.37
C THR A 349 -32.98 -16.58 13.20
N ALA A 350 -32.84 -17.09 14.42
CA ALA A 350 -33.96 -17.23 15.36
C ALA A 350 -33.48 -17.28 16.82
N ILE A 351 -34.32 -16.80 17.73
CA ILE A 351 -34.22 -17.06 19.18
C ILE A 351 -35.52 -17.74 19.59
N THR A 352 -35.44 -19.02 19.92
CA THR A 352 -36.60 -19.91 20.13
C THR A 352 -36.66 -20.35 21.57
N ALA A 353 -37.87 -20.54 22.10
CA ALA A 353 -38.04 -21.18 23.40
C ALA A 353 -37.49 -22.61 23.32
N PHE A 354 -36.82 -23.04 24.39
CA PHE A 354 -36.27 -24.39 24.47
C PHE A 354 -37.42 -25.39 24.55
N ALA A 355 -37.70 -26.05 23.44
CA ALA A 355 -38.69 -27.12 23.35
C ALA A 355 -37.98 -28.46 23.59
N SER A 356 -37.81 -28.82 24.85
CA SER A 356 -37.57 -30.22 25.21
C SER A 356 -38.91 -30.92 25.28
N GLU A 357 -39.08 -31.98 24.49
CA GLU A 357 -40.13 -32.95 24.72
C GLU A 357 -39.91 -33.56 26.11
N THR A 358 -40.72 -33.14 27.08
CA THR A 358 -40.81 -33.79 28.39
C THR A 358 -42.09 -34.63 28.38
N LEU A 359 -41.96 -35.92 28.67
CA LEU A 359 -43.05 -36.90 28.54
C LEU A 359 -44.29 -36.53 29.38
N VAL A 360 -45.46 -36.73 28.78
CA VAL A 360 -46.78 -36.81 29.44
C VAL A 360 -47.04 -38.28 29.81
N LEU A 361 -47.67 -38.52 30.96
CA LEU A 361 -47.88 -39.82 31.62
C LEU A 361 -48.30 -41.00 30.70
N GLY A 362 -47.44 -42.03 30.69
CA GLY A 362 -47.60 -43.38 30.12
C GLY A 362 -46.32 -44.20 30.39
N GLU A 363 -46.41 -45.53 30.50
CA GLU A 363 -45.29 -46.40 30.90
C GLU A 363 -44.10 -46.32 29.92
N SER A 364 -42.88 -46.12 30.43
CA SER A 364 -41.65 -46.09 29.64
C SER A 364 -40.47 -46.64 30.46
N GLU A 365 -39.60 -47.43 29.84
CA GLU A 365 -38.52 -48.18 30.51
C GLU A 365 -37.23 -47.36 30.63
N LEU A 366 -36.64 -47.38 31.83
CA LEU A 366 -35.44 -46.63 32.18
C LEU A 366 -34.19 -47.21 31.49
N GLY A 367 -33.59 -46.50 30.53
CA GLY A 367 -32.32 -46.85 29.89
C GLY A 367 -32.38 -47.24 28.42
N VAL A 368 -33.57 -47.27 27.81
CA VAL A 368 -33.76 -47.49 26.36
C VAL A 368 -34.32 -46.22 25.71
N ASP A 369 -35.48 -45.75 26.18
CA ASP A 369 -36.17 -44.56 25.66
C ASP A 369 -36.13 -43.37 26.65
N TRP A 370 -35.32 -43.52 27.70
CA TRP A 370 -35.29 -42.63 28.86
C TRP A 370 -34.17 -41.59 28.73
N VAL A 371 -34.56 -40.32 28.59
CA VAL A 371 -33.65 -39.18 28.73
C VAL A 371 -34.16 -38.32 29.89
N LEU A 372 -33.33 -38.10 30.91
CA LEU A 372 -33.67 -37.26 32.07
C LEU A 372 -33.71 -35.79 31.64
N GLY A 373 -34.88 -35.30 31.22
CA GLY A 373 -35.08 -33.94 30.75
C GLY A 373 -35.20 -32.89 31.88
N PRO A 374 -34.95 -31.60 31.59
CA PRO A 374 -35.13 -30.54 32.57
C PRO A 374 -36.61 -30.34 32.93
N SER A 375 -36.90 -29.85 34.15
CA SER A 375 -38.30 -29.62 34.59
C SER A 375 -39.07 -28.69 33.63
N GLY A 376 -40.39 -28.88 33.48
CA GLY A 376 -41.21 -27.99 32.63
C GLY A 376 -41.11 -26.50 32.99
N ARG A 377 -40.85 -26.19 34.27
CA ARG A 377 -40.56 -24.81 34.72
C ARG A 377 -39.24 -24.27 34.17
N PHE A 378 -38.22 -25.11 34.02
CA PHE A 378 -36.95 -24.72 33.40
C PHE A 378 -37.15 -24.44 31.90
N ALA A 379 -37.87 -25.32 31.19
CA ALA A 379 -38.13 -25.17 29.75
C ALA A 379 -38.84 -23.83 29.42
N LEU A 380 -39.77 -23.39 30.28
CA LEU A 380 -40.45 -22.09 30.14
C LEU A 380 -39.52 -20.86 30.20
N TYR A 381 -38.35 -20.99 30.85
CA TYR A 381 -37.37 -19.91 30.97
C TYR A 381 -36.10 -20.19 30.17
N ALA A 382 -36.09 -21.22 29.34
CA ALA A 382 -34.95 -21.64 28.55
C ALA A 382 -35.13 -21.26 27.08
N PHE A 383 -34.04 -20.91 26.41
CA PHE A 383 -34.05 -20.56 24.99
C PHE A 383 -32.77 -21.00 24.27
N GLU A 384 -32.90 -21.14 22.95
CA GLU A 384 -31.83 -21.45 22.01
C GLU A 384 -31.59 -20.25 21.08
N VAL A 385 -30.36 -20.15 20.57
CA VAL A 385 -29.98 -19.11 19.61
C VAL A 385 -29.50 -19.79 18.34
N HIS A 386 -30.14 -19.51 17.22
CA HIS A 386 -29.81 -20.05 15.91
C HIS A 386 -29.02 -19.01 15.12
N VAL A 387 -27.96 -19.46 14.44
CA VAL A 387 -27.11 -18.60 13.59
C VAL A 387 -27.14 -19.06 12.14
N ASP A 388 -26.68 -18.21 11.23
CA ASP A 388 -26.72 -18.41 9.78
C ASP A 388 -25.52 -19.20 9.21
N ARG A 389 -24.42 -19.32 9.96
CA ARG A 389 -23.19 -20.00 9.54
C ARG A 389 -22.52 -20.76 10.67
N VAL A 390 -21.67 -21.73 10.30
CA VAL A 390 -20.79 -22.43 11.24
C VAL A 390 -19.75 -21.43 11.78
N LEU A 391 -19.62 -21.37 13.10
CA LEU A 391 -18.76 -20.42 13.79
C LEU A 391 -17.42 -21.04 14.14
N THR A 392 -16.38 -20.22 14.26
CA THR A 392 -15.10 -20.61 14.85
C THR A 392 -15.21 -20.78 16.37
N ASP A 393 -14.27 -21.50 17.00
CA ASP A 393 -14.24 -21.69 18.46
C ASP A 393 -14.21 -20.34 19.23
N VAL A 394 -13.53 -19.34 18.66
CA VAL A 394 -13.46 -17.99 19.23
C VAL A 394 -14.81 -17.29 19.13
N GLU A 395 -15.43 -17.29 17.95
CA GLU A 395 -16.76 -16.71 17.73
C GLU A 395 -17.81 -17.37 18.64
N ARG A 396 -17.80 -18.71 18.79
CA ARG A 396 -18.70 -19.41 19.72
C ARG A 396 -18.54 -18.94 21.16
N ARG A 397 -17.29 -18.82 21.65
CA ARG A 397 -17.04 -18.34 23.03
C ARG A 397 -17.52 -16.91 23.23
N HIS A 398 -17.25 -16.03 22.26
CA HIS A 398 -17.70 -14.63 22.32
C HIS A 398 -19.23 -14.51 22.26
N LEU A 399 -19.88 -15.25 21.36
CA LEU A 399 -21.35 -15.28 21.25
C LEU A 399 -21.97 -15.72 22.58
N ARG A 400 -21.48 -16.83 23.16
CA ARG A 400 -21.97 -17.32 24.46
C ARG A 400 -21.82 -16.26 25.55
N ARG A 401 -20.70 -15.53 25.59
CA ARG A 401 -20.48 -14.44 26.56
C ARG A 401 -21.45 -13.28 26.35
N ILE A 402 -21.71 -12.89 25.10
CA ILE A 402 -22.66 -11.82 24.74
C ILE A 402 -24.08 -12.22 25.19
N VAL A 403 -24.53 -13.41 24.80
CA VAL A 403 -25.88 -13.91 25.15
C VAL A 403 -26.02 -14.04 26.66
N GLN A 404 -25.03 -14.59 27.35
CA GLN A 404 -25.07 -14.73 28.81
C GLN A 404 -25.13 -13.40 29.54
N TYR A 405 -24.49 -12.36 29.00
CA TYR A 405 -24.53 -11.01 29.56
C TYR A 405 -25.87 -10.33 29.30
N LEU A 406 -26.43 -10.48 28.10
CA LEU A 406 -27.64 -9.76 27.66
C LEU A 406 -28.94 -10.44 28.07
N LYS A 407 -28.96 -11.75 28.32
CA LYS A 407 -30.17 -12.46 28.71
C LYS A 407 -30.76 -11.91 30.02
N PRO A 408 -32.09 -11.98 30.22
CA PRO A 408 -32.68 -11.74 31.53
C PRO A 408 -32.07 -12.68 32.58
N ALA A 409 -31.87 -12.19 33.80
CA ALA A 409 -31.22 -12.95 34.87
C ALA A 409 -31.92 -14.30 35.17
N HIS A 410 -33.25 -14.33 35.05
CA HIS A 410 -34.10 -15.49 35.34
C HIS A 410 -34.22 -16.51 34.19
N THR A 411 -33.61 -16.24 33.03
CA THR A 411 -33.66 -17.12 31.84
C THR A 411 -32.38 -17.94 31.68
N HIS A 412 -32.46 -19.04 30.92
CA HIS A 412 -31.37 -19.97 30.66
C HIS A 412 -31.08 -20.05 29.16
N PHE A 413 -29.85 -19.77 28.78
CA PHE A 413 -29.38 -20.01 27.42
C PHE A 413 -28.87 -21.46 27.34
N VAL A 414 -29.55 -22.30 26.56
CA VAL A 414 -29.30 -23.75 26.54
C VAL A 414 -28.31 -24.13 25.44
N ALA A 415 -28.64 -23.81 24.19
CA ALA A 415 -27.86 -24.23 23.04
C ALA A 415 -27.69 -23.10 22.02
N LEU A 416 -26.50 -23.10 21.41
CA LEU A 416 -26.21 -22.37 20.18
C LEU A 416 -26.37 -23.38 19.04
N ILE A 417 -27.30 -23.10 18.12
CA ILE A 417 -27.61 -23.97 16.98
C ILE A 417 -26.96 -23.37 15.73
N GLU A 418 -25.96 -24.07 15.21
CA GLU A 418 -25.28 -23.74 13.95
C GLU A 418 -25.93 -24.52 12.80
N PRO A 419 -25.94 -23.99 11.57
CA PRO A 419 -26.45 -24.73 10.43
C PRO A 419 -25.60 -25.97 10.21
N SER A 420 -26.26 -27.12 10.05
CA SER A 420 -25.56 -28.34 9.63
C SER A 420 -24.92 -28.11 8.26
N PRO A 421 -23.67 -28.54 8.04
CA PRO A 421 -23.14 -28.57 6.68
C PRO A 421 -24.09 -29.38 5.80
N PRO A 422 -24.28 -29.01 4.52
CA PRO A 422 -25.11 -29.81 3.62
C PRO A 422 -24.59 -31.24 3.67
N ALA A 423 -25.48 -32.19 3.94
CA ALA A 423 -25.13 -33.60 3.94
C ALA A 423 -24.43 -33.88 2.60
N VAL A 424 -23.15 -34.24 2.65
CA VAL A 424 -22.49 -34.84 1.49
C VAL A 424 -23.16 -36.20 1.37
N VAL A 425 -24.18 -36.28 0.53
CA VAL A 425 -24.77 -37.55 0.17
C VAL A 425 -23.70 -38.28 -0.63
N ASP A 426 -23.00 -39.20 0.05
CA ASP A 426 -22.11 -40.15 -0.58
C ASP A 426 -23.00 -41.05 -1.45
N HIS A 427 -23.12 -40.70 -2.72
CA HIS A 427 -24.01 -41.38 -3.64
C HIS A 427 -23.34 -42.67 -4.09
N TRP A 428 -24.12 -43.75 -4.09
CA TRP A 428 -23.74 -45.03 -4.69
C TRP A 428 -23.34 -44.84 -6.16
N ILE A 429 -22.09 -45.16 -6.51
CA ILE A 429 -21.72 -45.50 -7.88
C ILE A 429 -21.84 -47.02 -7.99
N LEU A 430 -22.86 -47.46 -8.74
CA LEU A 430 -23.11 -48.87 -9.01
C LEU A 430 -21.94 -49.44 -9.84
N GLY A 431 -21.11 -50.28 -9.22
CA GLY A 431 -20.09 -51.06 -9.94
C GLY A 431 -18.82 -51.47 -9.18
N VAL A 432 -18.50 -50.87 -8.02
CA VAL A 432 -17.24 -51.21 -7.31
C VAL A 432 -17.41 -51.05 -5.78
N SER A 433 -18.05 -52.02 -5.12
CA SER A 433 -17.98 -52.18 -3.66
C SER A 433 -18.54 -53.55 -3.26
N GLU A 434 -17.79 -54.32 -2.48
CA GLU A 434 -18.27 -55.58 -1.89
C GLU A 434 -19.09 -55.27 -0.63
N LEU A 435 -20.31 -55.80 -0.56
CA LEU A 435 -21.21 -55.71 0.59
C LEU A 435 -20.62 -56.47 1.78
N GLY A 436 -20.35 -55.77 2.89
CA GLY A 436 -20.18 -56.42 4.20
C GLY A 436 -19.05 -55.96 5.12
N GLU A 437 -18.13 -55.08 4.70
CA GLU A 437 -16.99 -54.71 5.58
C GLU A 437 -17.08 -53.31 6.22
N SER A 438 -17.91 -52.40 5.72
CA SER A 438 -18.10 -51.07 6.33
C SER A 438 -19.44 -50.43 5.97
N THR A 439 -20.55 -51.03 6.38
CA THR A 439 -21.88 -50.48 6.12
C THR A 439 -22.71 -50.41 7.40
N ASP A 440 -23.01 -49.19 7.84
CA ASP A 440 -24.20 -48.93 8.65
C ASP A 440 -25.32 -48.47 7.71
N LEU A 441 -26.47 -49.11 7.85
CA LEU A 441 -27.67 -48.85 7.05
C LEU A 441 -28.64 -48.07 7.95
N HIS A 442 -29.00 -46.86 7.53
CA HIS A 442 -30.05 -46.07 8.19
C HIS A 442 -31.44 -46.57 7.81
#